data_AF-A0A9N9K653-F1
#
_entry.id   AF-A0A9N9K653-F1
#
_cell.length_a   1.000
_cell.length_b   1.000
_cell.length_c   1.000
_cell.angle_alpha   90.00
_cell.angle_beta   90.00
_cell.angle_gamma   90.00
#
_symmetry.space_group_name_H-M   'P 1'
#
loop_
_entity.id
_entity.type
_entity.pdbx_description
1 polymer ?
#
loop_
_entity_poly.entity_id
_entity_poly.type
_entity_poly.pdbx_seq_one_letter_code
_entity_poly.pdbx_strand_id
1 'polypeptide(L)'
;KADTDSNKLIDFTKEEKEVVRKAFDRAFKDPSDLSKRFMLFINKCLRKYETTSEYYAPYTTLIQASGTGKSKLLMNFAENVMTVYCCLRDSKSSGYPSRSHIAKTLLDEFNHERKAIVTYLAYICACFQKMQEFNGSCKKWIDEHTNNNSQEDFWKDVERRMTNIIPDLMKYQSDRTMAEGINKYFDGQKIIIGEGSVKCLFAFDEARTLVNQK
;
A
#
# COMPACT_ATOMS: atom_id res chain seq x y z
N LYS A 1 9.59 20.29 31.68
CA LYS A 1 8.55 20.71 30.72
C LYS A 1 9.07 20.38 29.34
N ALA A 2 8.68 19.22 28.82
CA ALA A 2 9.08 18.76 27.49
C ALA A 2 8.19 19.46 26.46
N ASP A 3 8.84 19.87 25.37
CA ASP A 3 8.31 20.65 24.27
C ASP A 3 7.19 19.89 23.55
N THR A 4 5.95 20.34 23.69
CA THR A 4 4.73 19.75 23.08
C THR A 4 4.48 20.22 21.64
N ASP A 5 5.49 20.79 20.97
CA ASP A 5 5.33 21.45 19.67
C ASP A 5 5.78 20.59 18.46
N SER A 6 5.73 19.25 18.58
CA SER A 6 6.12 18.31 17.51
C SER A 6 5.14 18.23 16.32
N ASN A 7 4.14 19.10 16.26
CA ASN A 7 3.11 19.13 15.21
C ASN A 7 3.17 20.35 14.26
N LYS A 8 4.24 21.16 14.31
CA LYS A 8 4.52 22.10 13.21
C LYS A 8 4.98 21.31 12.00
N LEU A 9 4.02 20.90 11.16
CA LEU A 9 4.28 20.51 9.78
C LEU A 9 5.10 21.65 9.16
N ILE A 10 6.34 21.36 8.78
CA ILE A 10 7.16 22.29 8.00
C ILE A 10 6.41 22.48 6.68
N ASP A 11 5.78 23.65 6.50
CA ASP A 11 5.12 23.97 5.25
C ASP A 11 6.17 24.54 4.29
N PHE A 12 6.59 23.70 3.36
CA PHE A 12 7.54 24.06 2.32
C PHE A 12 7.01 25.23 1.47
N THR A 13 7.90 26.11 1.03
CA THR A 13 7.57 27.09 -0.02
C THR A 13 7.19 26.38 -1.31
N LYS A 14 6.60 27.10 -2.28
CA LYS A 14 6.28 26.51 -3.60
C LYS A 14 7.55 26.02 -4.29
N GLU A 15 8.65 26.76 -4.14
CA GLU A 15 9.95 26.45 -4.71
C GLU A 15 10.53 25.18 -4.09
N GLU A 16 10.46 25.06 -2.75
CA GLU A 16 10.92 23.87 -2.03
C GLU A 16 10.10 22.62 -2.38
N LYS A 17 8.77 22.76 -2.52
CA LYS A 17 7.87 21.68 -2.99
C LYS A 17 8.29 21.18 -4.35
N GLU A 18 8.62 22.08 -5.27
CA GLU A 18 9.06 21.73 -6.61
C GLU A 18 10.45 21.06 -6.62
N VAL A 19 11.37 21.49 -5.73
CA VAL A 19 12.66 20.81 -5.54
C VAL A 19 12.47 19.38 -5.03
N VAL A 20 11.61 19.18 -4.03
CA VAL A 20 11.33 17.84 -3.47
C VAL A 20 10.67 16.95 -4.54
N ARG A 21 9.71 17.48 -5.30
CA ARG A 21 9.08 16.76 -6.42
C ARG A 21 10.12 16.33 -7.45
N LYS A 22 10.93 17.28 -7.94
CA LYS A 22 12.00 16.99 -8.92
C LYS A 22 12.99 15.97 -8.37
N ALA A 23 13.34 16.03 -7.08
CA ALA A 23 14.24 15.07 -6.45
C ALA A 23 13.62 13.66 -6.42
N PHE A 24 12.33 13.55 -6.11
CA PHE A 24 11.59 12.29 -6.13
C PHE A 24 11.46 11.71 -7.55
N ASP A 25 11.26 12.56 -8.56
CA ASP A 25 11.06 12.13 -9.96
C ASP A 25 12.36 11.71 -10.66
N ARG A 26 13.54 12.08 -10.14
CA ARG A 26 14.83 11.65 -10.70
C ARG A 26 14.93 10.12 -10.81
N ALA A 27 15.66 9.66 -11.82
CA ALA A 27 15.95 8.23 -12.00
C ALA A 27 16.58 7.65 -10.73
N PHE A 28 16.14 6.47 -10.32
CA PHE A 28 16.70 5.78 -9.17
C PHE A 28 18.15 5.39 -9.47
N LYS A 29 19.07 5.82 -8.59
CA LYS A 29 20.49 5.48 -8.72
C LYS A 29 20.81 4.33 -7.77
N ASP A 30 21.19 3.19 -8.33
CA ASP A 30 21.47 1.99 -7.57
C ASP A 30 22.87 1.43 -7.82
N PRO A 31 23.94 2.15 -7.41
CA PRO A 31 25.32 1.71 -7.63
C PRO A 31 25.71 0.47 -6.81
N SER A 32 24.82 -0.04 -5.95
CA SER A 32 25.12 -1.08 -4.96
C SER A 32 24.11 -2.22 -4.97
N ASP A 33 23.31 -2.35 -6.03
CA ASP A 33 22.27 -3.37 -6.18
C ASP A 33 21.31 -3.44 -4.97
N LEU A 34 20.99 -2.29 -4.37
CA LEU A 34 20.05 -2.16 -3.26
C LEU A 34 18.67 -2.74 -3.61
N SER A 35 18.17 -2.53 -4.82
CA SER A 35 16.89 -3.07 -5.29
C SER A 35 16.90 -4.60 -5.29
N LYS A 36 18.00 -5.19 -5.78
CA LYS A 36 18.20 -6.64 -5.77
C LYS A 36 18.29 -7.18 -4.34
N ARG A 37 19.03 -6.51 -3.46
CA ARG A 37 19.14 -6.88 -2.04
C ARG A 37 17.79 -6.78 -1.32
N PHE A 38 17.01 -5.73 -1.62
CA PHE A 38 15.66 -5.57 -1.10
C PHE A 38 14.74 -6.70 -1.57
N MET A 39 14.75 -7.04 -2.86
CA MET A 39 13.99 -8.17 -3.40
C MET A 39 14.39 -9.50 -2.75
N LEU A 40 15.68 -9.76 -2.58
CA LEU A 40 16.17 -10.96 -1.89
C LEU A 40 15.70 -11.02 -0.44
N PHE A 41 15.69 -9.89 0.26
CA PHE A 41 15.18 -9.79 1.63
C PHE A 41 13.69 -10.08 1.70
N ILE A 42 12.88 -9.45 0.84
CA ILE A 42 11.42 -9.65 0.80
C ILE A 42 11.07 -11.11 0.48
N ASN A 43 11.75 -11.73 -0.48
CA ASN A 43 11.60 -13.16 -0.77
C ASN A 43 12.05 -14.05 0.40
N LYS A 44 13.10 -13.67 1.13
CA LYS A 44 13.54 -14.40 2.34
C LYS A 44 12.46 -14.34 3.43
N CYS A 45 11.82 -13.18 3.65
CA CYS A 45 10.72 -13.03 4.59
C CYS A 45 9.53 -13.91 4.21
N LEU A 46 9.12 -13.90 2.93
CA LEU A 46 8.03 -14.76 2.45
C LEU A 46 8.34 -16.24 2.66
N ARG A 47 9.53 -16.71 2.26
CA ARG A 47 9.92 -18.11 2.47
C ARG A 47 9.93 -18.50 3.95
N LYS A 48 10.34 -17.59 4.85
CA LYS A 48 10.33 -17.88 6.28
C LYS A 48 8.89 -18.01 6.81
N TYR A 49 7.98 -17.16 6.34
CA TYR A 49 6.55 -17.29 6.63
C TYR A 49 5.97 -18.62 6.11
N GLU A 50 6.30 -19.03 4.89
CA GLU A 50 5.78 -20.28 4.29
C GLU A 50 6.30 -21.55 4.98
N THR A 51 7.48 -21.50 5.60
CA THR A 51 8.15 -22.68 6.17
C THR A 51 8.05 -22.79 7.68
N THR A 52 7.47 -21.80 8.38
CA THR A 52 7.38 -21.78 9.84
C THR A 52 6.01 -21.33 10.32
N SER A 53 5.55 -21.84 11.47
CA SER A 53 4.31 -21.40 12.12
C SER A 53 4.52 -20.24 13.11
N GLU A 54 5.70 -19.63 13.12
CA GLU A 54 6.07 -18.55 14.07
C GLU A 54 5.44 -17.20 13.74
N TYR A 55 4.94 -17.04 12.51
CA TYR A 55 4.48 -15.76 11.98
C TYR A 55 2.98 -15.78 11.71
N TYR A 56 2.26 -14.79 12.23
CA TYR A 56 0.82 -14.64 11.99
C TYR A 56 0.49 -14.21 10.55
N ALA A 57 1.35 -13.41 9.91
CA ALA A 57 1.15 -12.91 8.55
C ALA A 57 2.48 -12.45 7.91
N PRO A 58 2.60 -12.43 6.57
CA PRO A 58 3.82 -12.05 5.86
C PRO A 58 3.95 -10.52 5.71
N TYR A 59 4.04 -9.78 6.82
CA TYR A 59 4.29 -8.33 6.80
C TYR A 59 5.69 -7.98 7.31
N THR A 60 6.22 -6.85 6.85
CA THR A 60 7.50 -6.28 7.29
C THR A 60 7.43 -4.76 7.24
N THR A 61 8.31 -4.09 7.97
CA THR A 61 8.36 -2.62 8.02
C THR A 61 9.69 -2.11 7.47
N LEU A 62 9.65 -1.09 6.62
CA LEU A 62 10.83 -0.36 6.16
C LEU A 62 10.95 0.97 6.92
N ILE A 63 11.88 1.05 7.86
CA ILE A 63 12.07 2.23 8.72
C ILE A 63 13.40 2.91 8.39
N GLN A 64 13.35 4.21 8.10
CA GLN A 64 14.53 5.04 7.85
C GLN A 64 14.16 6.53 7.97
N ALA A 65 15.16 7.40 8.14
CA ALA A 65 14.97 8.86 8.10
C ALA A 65 14.29 9.35 6.81
N SER A 66 13.65 10.52 6.85
CA SER A 66 13.03 11.12 5.65
C SER A 66 14.09 11.51 4.61
N GLY A 67 13.70 11.53 3.32
CA GLY A 67 14.59 11.92 2.22
C GLY A 67 15.65 10.89 1.81
N THR A 68 15.74 9.74 2.47
CA THR A 68 16.76 8.72 2.18
C THR A 68 16.40 7.79 1.01
N GLY A 69 15.28 8.02 0.32
CA GLY A 69 14.88 7.25 -0.85
C GLY A 69 14.04 6.01 -0.60
N LYS A 70 13.44 5.82 0.60
CA LYS A 70 12.54 4.68 0.90
C LYS A 70 11.43 4.50 -0.12
N SER A 71 10.60 5.52 -0.32
CA SER A 71 9.47 5.46 -1.23
C SER A 71 9.96 5.26 -2.67
N LYS A 72 11.13 5.82 -3.04
CA LYS A 72 11.72 5.62 -4.37
C LYS A 72 12.23 4.19 -4.60
N LEU A 73 12.87 3.57 -3.60
CA LEU A 73 13.24 2.15 -3.63
C LEU A 73 12.01 1.27 -3.83
N LEU A 74 10.92 1.58 -3.13
CA LEU A 74 9.66 0.84 -3.25
C LEU A 74 9.00 1.04 -4.63
N MET A 75 9.01 2.26 -5.18
CA MET A 75 8.53 2.50 -6.55
C MET A 75 9.37 1.73 -7.58
N ASN A 76 10.69 1.72 -7.43
CA ASN A 76 11.58 0.95 -8.30
C ASN A 76 11.32 -0.57 -8.20
N PHE A 77 11.05 -1.06 -6.99
CA PHE A 77 10.65 -2.45 -6.77
C PHE A 77 9.30 -2.77 -7.44
N ALA A 78 8.34 -1.85 -7.36
CA ALA A 78 7.01 -1.98 -7.94
C ALA A 78 6.99 -2.03 -9.47
N GLU A 79 8.07 -1.63 -10.15
CA GLU A 79 8.20 -1.82 -11.60
C GLU A 79 8.32 -3.30 -12.00
N ASN A 80 8.68 -4.19 -11.07
CA ASN A 80 8.93 -5.61 -11.32
C ASN A 80 8.00 -6.56 -10.54
N VAL A 81 7.26 -6.05 -9.55
CA VAL A 81 6.34 -6.83 -8.72
C VAL A 81 5.02 -6.10 -8.62
N MET A 82 3.91 -6.82 -8.78
CA MET A 82 2.58 -6.22 -8.77
C MET A 82 2.29 -5.60 -7.40
N THR A 83 2.41 -4.28 -7.30
CA THR A 83 2.40 -3.58 -6.00
C THR A 83 1.20 -2.65 -5.93
N VAL A 84 0.41 -2.77 -4.86
CA VAL A 84 -0.59 -1.78 -4.48
C VAL A 84 0.09 -0.82 -3.50
N TYR A 85 0.23 0.44 -3.88
CA TYR A 85 0.90 1.44 -3.08
C TYR A 85 -0.12 2.43 -2.54
N CYS A 86 -0.17 2.59 -1.22
CA CYS A 86 -1.08 3.52 -0.55
C CYS A 86 -0.29 4.45 0.37
N CYS A 87 -0.28 5.75 0.05
CA CYS A 87 0.31 6.77 0.89
C CYS A 87 -0.75 7.33 1.85
N LEU A 88 -0.65 6.98 3.13
CA LEU A 88 -1.58 7.36 4.20
C LEU A 88 -1.22 8.70 4.86
N ARG A 89 -0.52 9.55 4.12
CA ARG A 89 -0.10 10.89 4.56
C ARG A 89 -1.32 11.72 5.01
N ASP A 90 -1.10 12.62 5.96
CA ASP A 90 -2.12 13.58 6.42
C ASP A 90 -2.63 14.45 5.24
N SER A 91 -3.94 14.77 5.24
CA SER A 91 -4.58 15.53 4.15
C SER A 91 -4.06 16.97 3.99
N LYS A 92 -3.47 17.54 5.05
CA LYS A 92 -2.85 18.88 5.04
C LYS A 92 -1.37 18.83 4.67
N SER A 93 -0.77 17.65 4.56
CA SER A 93 0.63 17.52 4.23
C SER A 93 0.87 17.74 2.74
N SER A 94 1.88 18.54 2.44
CA SER A 94 2.33 18.85 1.08
C SER A 94 3.56 18.04 0.63
N GLY A 95 3.91 17.00 1.39
CA GLY A 95 5.05 16.15 1.12
C GLY A 95 4.86 15.18 -0.05
N TYR A 96 5.97 14.59 -0.51
CA TYR A 96 5.99 13.58 -1.56
C TYR A 96 6.41 12.20 -1.02
N PRO A 97 5.80 11.10 -1.50
CA PRO A 97 4.69 11.04 -2.47
C PRO A 97 3.38 11.63 -1.93
N SER A 98 2.52 12.08 -2.84
CA SER A 98 1.19 12.60 -2.53
C SER A 98 0.35 11.57 -1.79
N ARG A 99 -0.59 12.04 -0.95
CA ARG A 99 -1.58 11.20 -0.30
C ARG A 99 -2.42 10.45 -1.35
N SER A 100 -2.64 9.15 -1.17
CA SER A 100 -3.51 8.37 -2.05
C SER A 100 -4.97 8.76 -1.83
N HIS A 101 -5.77 8.80 -2.91
CA HIS A 101 -7.19 9.18 -2.82
C HIS A 101 -7.98 8.30 -1.83
N ILE A 102 -7.74 6.99 -1.85
CA ILE A 102 -8.35 6.00 -0.94
C ILE A 102 -8.00 6.21 0.55
N ALA A 103 -6.96 7.00 0.86
CA ALA A 103 -6.49 7.16 2.23
C ALA A 103 -7.55 7.77 3.14
N LYS A 104 -8.52 8.53 2.62
CA LYS A 104 -9.66 8.98 3.44
C LYS A 104 -10.48 7.79 3.93
N THR A 105 -10.94 6.95 3.02
CA THR A 105 -11.74 5.75 3.31
C THR A 105 -11.03 4.77 4.26
N LEU A 106 -9.71 4.65 4.18
CA LEU A 106 -8.91 3.79 5.09
C LEU A 106 -8.59 4.43 6.45
N LEU A 107 -8.65 5.76 6.53
CA LEU A 107 -8.38 6.53 7.74
C LEU A 107 -9.65 7.08 8.43
N ASP A 108 -10.83 6.81 7.87
CA ASP A 108 -12.09 7.21 8.47
C ASP A 108 -12.24 6.62 9.88
N GLU A 109 -12.86 7.37 10.79
CA GLU A 109 -13.13 6.89 12.15
C GLU A 109 -14.06 5.67 12.08
N PHE A 110 -13.59 4.54 12.61
CA PHE A 110 -14.36 3.31 12.68
C PHE A 110 -15.05 3.21 14.04
N ASN A 111 -16.37 3.38 14.07
CA ASN A 111 -17.17 3.22 15.30
C ASN A 111 -17.16 1.79 15.88
N HIS A 112 -16.61 0.81 15.16
CA HIS A 112 -16.56 -0.58 15.57
C HIS A 112 -15.39 -1.30 14.85
N GLU A 113 -14.62 -2.10 15.60
CA GLU A 113 -13.46 -2.88 15.09
C GLU A 113 -13.81 -3.71 13.85
N ARG A 114 -14.89 -4.50 13.91
CA ARG A 114 -15.42 -5.26 12.76
C ARG A 114 -15.62 -4.42 11.48
N LYS A 115 -16.06 -3.17 11.59
CA LYS A 115 -16.19 -2.28 10.42
C LYS A 115 -14.82 -1.96 9.84
N ALA A 116 -13.83 -1.69 10.68
CA ALA A 116 -12.45 -1.49 10.24
C ALA A 116 -11.92 -2.73 9.51
N ILE A 117 -12.02 -3.91 10.15
CA ILE A 117 -11.58 -5.18 9.58
C ILE A 117 -12.23 -5.41 8.21
N VAL A 118 -13.55 -5.29 8.11
CA VAL A 118 -14.26 -5.49 6.84
C VAL A 118 -13.88 -4.44 5.79
N THR A 119 -13.66 -3.18 6.16
CA THR A 119 -13.19 -2.15 5.22
C THR A 119 -11.82 -2.49 4.65
N TYR A 120 -10.86 -2.91 5.49
CA TYR A 120 -9.52 -3.29 5.02
C TYR A 120 -9.54 -4.56 4.17
N LEU A 121 -10.36 -5.56 4.54
CA LEU A 121 -10.55 -6.76 3.74
C LEU A 121 -11.20 -6.45 2.39
N ALA A 122 -12.22 -5.59 2.37
CA ALA A 122 -12.86 -5.14 1.14
C ALA A 122 -11.88 -4.36 0.26
N TYR A 123 -11.02 -3.53 0.84
CA TYR A 123 -9.95 -2.83 0.12
C TYR A 123 -8.99 -3.81 -0.55
N ILE A 124 -8.52 -4.81 0.19
CA ILE A 124 -7.63 -5.86 -0.35
C ILE A 124 -8.35 -6.62 -1.48
N CYS A 125 -9.57 -7.10 -1.25
CA CYS A 125 -10.37 -7.82 -2.25
C CYS A 125 -10.61 -6.99 -3.51
N ALA A 126 -10.97 -5.71 -3.37
CA ALA A 126 -11.21 -4.80 -4.49
C ALA A 126 -9.95 -4.57 -5.32
N CYS A 127 -8.80 -4.39 -4.67
CA CYS A 127 -7.52 -4.27 -5.36
C CYS A 127 -7.18 -5.56 -6.11
N PHE A 128 -7.44 -6.72 -5.52
CA PHE A 128 -7.24 -8.01 -6.17
C PHE A 128 -8.13 -8.24 -7.38
N GLN A 129 -9.43 -7.93 -7.30
CA GLN A 129 -10.33 -8.00 -8.45
C GLN A 129 -9.82 -7.14 -9.61
N LYS A 130 -9.45 -5.89 -9.31
CA LYS A 130 -8.90 -4.97 -10.32
C LYS A 130 -7.59 -5.50 -10.91
N MET A 131 -6.71 -6.06 -10.09
CA MET A 131 -5.45 -6.66 -10.51
C MET A 131 -5.64 -7.88 -11.42
N GLN A 132 -6.65 -8.72 -11.15
CA GLN A 132 -6.97 -9.90 -11.97
C GLN A 132 -7.58 -9.55 -13.34
N GLU A 133 -8.16 -8.36 -13.46
CA GLU A 133 -8.69 -7.82 -14.72
C GLU A 133 -7.62 -7.02 -15.49
N PHE A 134 -6.50 -6.67 -14.84
CA PHE A 134 -5.47 -5.84 -15.41
C PHE A 134 -4.59 -6.62 -16.39
N ASN A 135 -4.51 -6.11 -17.62
CA ASN A 135 -3.60 -6.62 -18.65
C ASN A 135 -2.56 -5.55 -18.99
N GLY A 136 -1.40 -5.63 -18.33
CA GLY A 136 -0.31 -4.68 -18.49
C GLY A 136 0.92 -5.05 -17.66
N SER A 137 1.96 -4.21 -17.73
CA SER A 137 3.18 -4.39 -16.94
C SER A 137 3.01 -3.89 -15.50
N CYS A 138 3.84 -4.38 -14.57
CA CYS A 138 3.87 -3.89 -13.19
C CYS A 138 4.14 -2.38 -13.13
N LYS A 139 4.98 -1.86 -14.02
CA LYS A 139 5.22 -0.42 -14.18
C LYS A 139 3.93 0.35 -14.52
N LYS A 140 3.17 -0.10 -15.51
CA LYS A 140 1.89 0.54 -15.84
C LYS A 140 0.91 0.47 -14.66
N TRP A 141 0.87 -0.65 -13.96
CA TRP A 141 0.04 -0.82 -12.77
C TRP A 141 0.36 0.19 -11.67
N ILE A 142 1.63 0.33 -11.27
CA ILE A 142 2.05 1.28 -10.23
C ILE A 142 1.79 2.73 -10.67
N ASP A 143 2.01 3.06 -11.94
CA ASP A 143 1.75 4.40 -12.48
C ASP A 143 0.27 4.79 -12.37
N GLU A 144 -0.67 3.86 -12.57
CA GLU A 144 -2.11 4.14 -12.51
C GLU A 144 -2.55 4.69 -11.15
N HIS A 145 -1.94 4.25 -10.04
CA HIS A 145 -2.34 4.63 -8.67
C HIS A 145 -1.36 5.51 -7.90
N THR A 146 -0.24 5.88 -8.52
CA THR A 146 0.76 6.79 -7.95
C THR A 146 0.91 8.11 -8.72
N ASN A 147 0.53 8.15 -10.00
CA ASN A 147 0.53 9.38 -10.77
C ASN A 147 -0.68 10.25 -10.41
N ASN A 148 -0.45 11.52 -10.07
CA ASN A 148 -1.49 12.47 -9.68
C ASN A 148 -2.61 12.63 -10.71
N ASN A 149 -2.31 12.44 -12.00
CA ASN A 149 -3.31 12.61 -13.05
C ASN A 149 -4.27 11.42 -13.19
N SER A 150 -3.91 10.23 -12.69
CA SER A 150 -4.67 8.99 -12.87
C SER A 150 -5.10 8.31 -11.58
N GLN A 151 -4.45 8.62 -10.45
CA GLN A 151 -4.69 7.90 -9.20
C GLN A 151 -6.14 8.02 -8.71
N GLU A 152 -6.81 9.15 -8.98
CA GLU A 152 -8.19 9.36 -8.55
C GLU A 152 -9.15 8.35 -9.20
N ASP A 153 -9.05 8.15 -10.52
CA ASP A 153 -9.90 7.19 -11.23
C ASP A 153 -9.60 5.75 -10.81
N PHE A 154 -8.31 5.44 -10.59
CA PHE A 154 -7.92 4.13 -10.05
C PHE A 154 -8.60 3.87 -8.71
N TRP A 155 -8.47 4.80 -7.76
CA TRP A 155 -8.97 4.61 -6.40
C TRP A 155 -10.49 4.67 -6.34
N LYS A 156 -11.17 5.50 -7.14
CA LYS A 156 -12.64 5.49 -7.26
C LYS A 156 -13.17 4.16 -7.76
N ASP A 157 -12.48 3.50 -8.68
CA ASP A 157 -12.85 2.14 -9.10
C ASP A 157 -12.73 1.13 -7.93
N VAL A 158 -11.64 1.23 -7.15
CA VAL A 158 -11.46 0.40 -5.95
C VAL A 158 -12.57 0.67 -4.94
N GLU A 159 -12.91 1.92 -4.65
CA GLU A 159 -13.99 2.30 -3.73
C GLU A 159 -15.35 1.77 -4.19
N ARG A 160 -15.66 1.90 -5.49
CA ARG A 160 -16.88 1.35 -6.09
C ARG A 160 -16.98 -0.16 -5.89
N ARG A 161 -15.87 -0.90 -6.05
CA ARG A 161 -15.83 -2.34 -5.77
C ARG A 161 -16.04 -2.62 -4.28
N MET A 162 -15.40 -1.85 -3.41
CA MET A 162 -15.58 -1.96 -1.95
C MET A 162 -17.05 -1.79 -1.54
N THR A 163 -17.81 -0.88 -2.16
CA THR A 163 -19.25 -0.70 -1.89
C THR A 163 -20.06 -1.98 -2.07
N ASN A 164 -19.66 -2.86 -3.00
CA ASN A 164 -20.30 -4.15 -3.21
C ASN A 164 -19.79 -5.25 -2.28
N ILE A 165 -18.51 -5.19 -1.90
CA ILE A 165 -17.84 -6.22 -1.08
C ILE A 165 -18.18 -6.06 0.40
N ILE A 166 -18.24 -4.82 0.91
CA ILE A 166 -18.49 -4.55 2.34
C ILE A 166 -19.81 -5.17 2.84
N PRO A 167 -20.97 -4.94 2.20
CA PRO A 167 -22.24 -5.50 2.68
C PRO A 167 -22.25 -7.02 2.63
N ASP A 168 -21.50 -7.60 1.71
CA ASP A 168 -21.37 -9.04 1.58
C ASP A 168 -20.49 -9.63 2.70
N LEU A 169 -19.31 -9.06 2.95
CA LEU A 169 -18.44 -9.52 4.03
C LEU A 169 -19.07 -9.32 5.42
N MET A 170 -19.90 -8.29 5.59
CA MET A 170 -20.63 -8.05 6.84
C MET A 170 -21.63 -9.16 7.19
N LYS A 171 -22.07 -9.99 6.24
CA LYS A 171 -22.98 -11.12 6.51
C LYS A 171 -22.32 -12.22 7.33
N TYR A 172 -21.01 -12.37 7.22
CA TYR A 172 -20.26 -13.43 7.91
C TYR A 172 -20.05 -13.07 9.38
N GLN A 173 -20.58 -13.90 10.28
CA GLN A 173 -20.59 -13.63 11.72
C GLN A 173 -19.30 -14.04 12.44
N SER A 174 -18.45 -14.87 11.81
CA SER A 174 -17.19 -15.33 12.37
C SER A 174 -16.04 -15.19 11.38
N ASP A 175 -14.82 -15.01 11.91
CA ASP A 175 -13.60 -14.86 11.11
C ASP A 175 -13.38 -16.04 10.15
N ARG A 176 -13.73 -17.26 10.58
CA ARG A 176 -13.64 -18.46 9.73
C ARG A 176 -14.54 -18.34 8.50
N THR A 177 -15.81 -18.00 8.69
CA THR A 177 -16.76 -17.86 7.57
C THR A 177 -16.42 -16.67 6.68
N MET A 178 -15.82 -15.63 7.26
CA MET A 178 -15.31 -14.49 6.51
C MET A 178 -14.11 -14.89 5.64
N ALA A 179 -13.16 -15.67 6.17
CA ALA A 179 -12.02 -16.18 5.40
C ALA A 179 -12.48 -17.04 4.22
N GLU A 180 -13.48 -17.90 4.41
CA GLU A 180 -14.10 -18.67 3.33
C GLU A 180 -14.80 -17.75 2.31
N GLY A 181 -15.51 -16.73 2.79
CA GLY A 181 -16.20 -15.73 1.97
C GLY A 181 -15.26 -14.86 1.13
N ILE A 182 -14.08 -14.54 1.66
CA ILE A 182 -13.03 -13.78 0.99
C ILE A 182 -12.59 -14.51 -0.28
N ASN A 183 -12.43 -15.84 -0.24
CA ASN A 183 -11.90 -16.64 -1.35
C ASN A 183 -12.64 -16.44 -2.69
N LYS A 184 -13.93 -16.05 -2.68
CA LYS A 184 -14.67 -15.78 -3.93
C LYS A 184 -14.17 -14.55 -4.69
N TYR A 185 -13.43 -13.68 -4.03
CA TYR A 185 -12.80 -12.50 -4.62
C TYR A 185 -11.37 -12.79 -5.12
N PHE A 186 -10.87 -14.02 -4.95
CA PHE A 186 -9.53 -14.44 -5.34
C PHE A 186 -9.61 -15.57 -6.35
N ASP A 187 -9.41 -15.26 -7.62
CA ASP A 187 -8.98 -16.24 -8.59
C ASP A 187 -7.46 -16.47 -8.47
N GLY A 188 -7.11 -17.50 -7.70
CA GLY A 188 -5.73 -17.88 -7.45
C GLY A 188 -4.93 -18.23 -8.71
N GLN A 189 -5.58 -18.55 -9.83
CA GLN A 189 -4.92 -18.91 -11.09
C GLN A 189 -4.46 -17.69 -11.89
N LYS A 190 -5.11 -16.54 -11.72
CA LYS A 190 -4.82 -15.30 -12.48
C LYS A 190 -3.63 -14.49 -11.97
N ILE A 191 -3.11 -14.82 -10.79
CA ILE A 191 -2.03 -14.08 -10.12
C ILE A 191 -0.71 -14.89 -10.09
N ILE A 192 -0.71 -16.09 -10.68
CA ILE A 192 0.46 -16.98 -10.64
C ILE A 192 1.51 -16.54 -11.65
N ILE A 193 2.60 -15.95 -11.17
CA ILE A 193 3.89 -15.94 -11.86
C ILE A 193 4.93 -16.48 -10.88
N GLY A 194 5.43 -17.71 -11.14
CA GLY A 194 6.56 -18.35 -10.46
C GLY A 194 6.30 -18.90 -9.05
N GLU A 195 6.85 -20.08 -8.75
CA GLU A 195 6.95 -20.61 -7.39
C GLU A 195 8.07 -19.90 -6.60
N GLY A 196 7.83 -19.58 -5.32
CA GLY A 196 8.88 -19.13 -4.39
C GLY A 196 9.33 -17.66 -4.48
N SER A 197 8.62 -16.81 -5.23
CA SER A 197 8.85 -15.36 -5.30
C SER A 197 7.60 -14.57 -4.94
N VAL A 198 7.78 -13.37 -4.39
CA VAL A 198 6.67 -12.44 -4.09
C VAL A 198 5.93 -12.07 -5.37
N LYS A 199 4.62 -12.36 -5.39
CA LYS A 199 3.72 -12.13 -6.53
C LYS A 199 3.02 -10.77 -6.46
N CYS A 200 2.62 -10.40 -5.26
CA CYS A 200 1.89 -9.18 -4.97
C CYS A 200 2.41 -8.56 -3.67
N LEU A 201 2.51 -7.23 -3.64
CA LEU A 201 2.89 -6.47 -2.44
C LEU A 201 1.83 -5.39 -2.16
N PHE A 202 1.36 -5.33 -0.92
CA PHE A 202 0.62 -4.16 -0.43
C PHE A 202 1.57 -3.32 0.40
N ALA A 203 1.75 -2.06 0.01
CA ALA A 203 2.66 -1.15 0.67
C ALA A 203 1.92 0.08 1.18
N PHE A 204 1.96 0.29 2.50
CA PHE A 204 1.40 1.46 3.16
C PHE A 204 2.54 2.42 3.52
N ASP A 205 2.68 3.52 2.79
CA ASP A 205 3.61 4.60 3.14
C ASP A 205 2.96 5.56 4.13
N GLU A 206 3.77 6.22 4.97
CA GLU A 206 3.31 7.05 6.09
C GLU A 206 2.34 6.31 7.04
N ALA A 207 2.51 4.99 7.18
CA ALA A 207 1.64 4.10 7.97
C ALA A 207 1.53 4.46 9.46
N ARG A 208 2.39 5.34 9.98
CA ARG A 208 2.25 5.94 11.32
C ARG A 208 0.89 6.61 11.53
N THR A 209 0.21 7.04 10.46
CA THR A 209 -1.14 7.62 10.57
C THR A 209 -2.16 6.58 11.05
N LEU A 210 -1.94 5.29 10.80
CA LEU A 210 -2.84 4.21 11.26
C LEU A 210 -2.87 4.08 12.77
N VAL A 211 -1.75 4.32 13.45
CA VAL A 211 -1.66 4.20 14.92
C VAL A 211 -2.08 5.47 15.65
N ASN A 212 -2.24 6.58 14.92
CA ASN A 212 -2.63 7.87 15.47
C ASN A 212 -4.12 8.17 15.35
N GLN A 213 -4.93 7.22 14.86
CA GLN A 213 -6.38 7.30 14.90
C GLN A 213 -6.83 7.21 16.36
N LYS A 214 -7.47 8.28 16.86
CA LYS A 214 -8.02 8.36 18.21
C LYS A 214 -9.48 7.97 18.22
#